data_AF-A0A958FBZ5-F1
#
_entry.id   AF-A0A958FBZ5-F1
#
_cell.length_a   1.000
_cell.length_b   1.000
_cell.length_c   1.000
_cell.angle_alpha   90.00
_cell.angle_beta   90.00
_cell.angle_gamma   90.00
#
_symmetry.space_group_name_H-M   'P 1'
#
loop_
_entity.id
_entity.type
_entity.pdbx_description
1 polymer ?
#
loop_
_entity_poly.entity_id
_entity_poly.type
_entity_poly.pdbx_seq_one_letter_code
_entity_poly.pdbx_strand_id
1 'polypeptide(L)'
;MMMHESSHRQTLGSLCRVMLQNYTRHTRQDGRKYWDLREDVDWQHQLVMDAYGERMLCPEAYASVFRILMEIYIAENRAQAEEFLDDIEPYAAAEELSGWLQSSTQNLDYLTRALRERHHRDGAEALARAHQLFLIEIGQNLIEALSRMIRKAHGAVRAVSC
;
A
#
# COMPACT_ATOMS: atom_id res chain seq x y z
N MET A 1 18.89 -21.06 31.13
CA MET A 1 18.89 -19.80 30.36
C MET A 1 17.48 -19.62 29.84
N MET A 2 16.67 -18.83 30.54
CA MET A 2 15.27 -18.63 30.19
C MET A 2 15.21 -17.84 28.88
N MET A 3 14.59 -18.43 27.85
CA MET A 3 14.25 -17.68 26.65
C MET A 3 13.16 -16.69 27.04
N HIS A 4 13.47 -15.41 26.93
CA HIS A 4 12.49 -14.34 26.95
C HIS A 4 11.58 -14.53 25.73
N GLU A 5 10.42 -15.19 25.92
CA GLU A 5 9.25 -14.97 25.07
C GLU A 5 8.83 -13.52 25.24
N SER A 6 9.49 -12.65 24.48
CA SER A 6 9.04 -11.29 24.28
C SER A 6 7.84 -11.41 23.34
N SER A 7 6.65 -11.49 23.94
CA SER A 7 5.35 -11.31 23.28
C SER A 7 5.33 -9.93 22.63
N HIS A 8 5.97 -9.81 21.46
CA HIS A 8 5.93 -8.63 20.63
C HIS A 8 4.51 -8.54 20.09
N ARG A 9 3.70 -7.69 20.71
CA ARG A 9 2.38 -7.32 20.20
C ARG A 9 2.56 -6.91 18.73
N GLN A 10 1.97 -7.68 17.82
CA GLN A 10 2.03 -7.34 16.39
C GLN A 10 1.29 -6.02 16.18
N THR A 11 2.03 -5.00 15.75
CA THR A 11 1.49 -3.70 15.32
C THR A 11 1.42 -3.65 13.79
N LEU A 12 0.65 -2.70 13.24
CA LEU A 12 0.64 -2.45 11.80
C LEU A 12 2.06 -2.22 11.26
N GLY A 13 2.81 -1.33 11.90
CA GLY A 13 4.20 -1.04 11.52
C GLY A 13 5.11 -2.27 11.57
N SER A 14 4.91 -3.18 12.53
CA SER A 14 5.68 -4.43 12.58
C SER A 14 5.43 -5.34 11.37
N LEU A 15 4.17 -5.50 10.94
CA LEU A 15 3.83 -6.27 9.74
C LEU A 15 4.33 -5.58 8.47
N CYS A 16 4.25 -4.25 8.42
CA CYS A 16 4.78 -3.47 7.30
C CYS A 16 6.29 -3.70 7.15
N ARG A 17 7.05 -3.66 8.25
CA ARG A 17 8.49 -3.92 8.23
C ARG A 17 8.83 -5.34 7.75
N VAL A 18 8.08 -6.34 8.19
CA VAL A 18 8.24 -7.73 7.71
C VAL A 18 7.99 -7.82 6.21
N MET A 19 6.94 -7.18 5.71
CA MET A 19 6.63 -7.19 4.28
C MET A 19 7.69 -6.43 3.46
N LEU A 20 8.11 -5.25 3.92
CA LEU A 20 9.15 -4.43 3.28
C LEU A 20 10.49 -5.17 3.15
N GLN A 21 10.84 -6.04 4.10
CA GLN A 21 12.07 -6.85 4.02
C GLN A 21 12.07 -7.83 2.84
N ASN A 22 10.90 -8.27 2.39
CA ASN A 22 10.76 -9.16 1.24
C ASN A 22 10.68 -8.40 -0.09
N TYR A 23 10.43 -7.10 -0.09
CA TYR A 23 10.45 -6.34 -1.33
C TYR A 23 11.85 -6.26 -1.93
N THR A 24 11.91 -6.32 -3.26
CA THR A 24 13.14 -6.13 -4.03
C THR A 24 12.86 -5.37 -5.32
N ARG A 25 13.89 -4.70 -5.83
CA ARG A 25 13.79 -3.91 -7.05
C ARG A 25 14.44 -4.66 -8.20
N HIS A 26 13.66 -4.90 -9.24
CA HIS A 26 14.09 -5.54 -10.48
C HIS A 26 14.23 -4.52 -11.60
N THR A 27 14.92 -4.91 -12.67
CA THR A 27 15.04 -4.11 -13.90
C THR A 27 14.60 -4.98 -15.08
N ARG A 28 13.65 -4.49 -15.88
CA ARG A 28 13.18 -5.15 -17.10
C ARG A 28 14.22 -5.03 -18.21
N GLN A 29 13.99 -5.78 -19.30
CA GLN A 29 14.84 -5.74 -20.50
C GLN A 29 14.87 -4.35 -21.17
N ASP A 30 13.81 -3.56 -21.00
CA ASP A 30 13.71 -2.18 -21.50
C ASP A 30 14.38 -1.14 -20.56
N GLY A 31 15.05 -1.59 -19.49
CA GLY A 31 15.70 -0.74 -18.49
C GLY A 31 14.76 -0.17 -17.42
N ARG A 32 13.43 -0.39 -17.52
CA ARG A 32 12.49 0.10 -16.51
C ARG A 32 12.60 -0.69 -15.22
N LYS A 33 12.64 0.01 -14.10
CA LYS A 33 12.70 -0.59 -12.77
C LYS A 33 11.29 -0.90 -12.27
N TYR A 34 11.13 -1.99 -11.53
CA TYR A 34 9.87 -2.33 -10.88
C TYR A 34 10.11 -2.98 -9.52
N TRP A 35 9.10 -2.93 -8.66
CA TRP A 35 9.09 -3.57 -7.35
C TRP A 35 8.34 -4.89 -7.42
N ASP A 36 8.87 -5.89 -6.74
CA ASP A 36 8.23 -7.20 -6.56
C ASP A 36 8.69 -7.82 -5.23
N LEU A 37 8.09 -8.95 -4.86
CA LEU A 37 8.54 -9.76 -3.74
C LEU A 37 9.71 -10.64 -4.15
N ARG A 38 10.72 -10.74 -3.29
CA ARG A 38 11.91 -11.57 -3.48
C ARG A 38 11.59 -13.05 -3.34
N GLU A 39 10.79 -13.38 -2.33
CA GLU A 39 10.30 -14.72 -2.03
C GLU A 39 8.79 -14.76 -2.27
N ASP A 40 8.32 -15.87 -2.83
CA ASP A 40 6.90 -16.14 -3.05
C ASP A 40 6.25 -16.52 -1.73
N VAL A 41 5.56 -15.55 -1.13
CA VAL A 41 4.93 -15.68 0.18
C VAL A 41 3.44 -15.38 0.01
N ASP A 42 2.62 -16.43 0.01
CA ASP A 42 1.17 -16.37 -0.27
C ASP A 42 0.44 -15.23 0.43
N TRP A 43 0.69 -15.04 1.73
CA TRP A 43 -0.02 -14.01 2.49
C TRP A 43 0.34 -12.59 2.05
N GLN A 44 1.57 -12.38 1.56
CA GLN A 44 2.00 -11.08 1.06
C GLN A 44 1.38 -10.78 -0.31
N HIS A 45 1.31 -11.79 -1.19
CA HIS A 45 0.59 -11.67 -2.45
C HIS A 45 -0.89 -11.39 -2.22
N GLN A 46 -1.52 -12.15 -1.32
CA GLN A 46 -2.92 -11.91 -0.95
C GLN A 46 -3.13 -10.51 -0.37
N LEU A 47 -2.18 -10.00 0.40
CA LEU A 47 -2.26 -8.65 0.96
C LEU A 47 -2.18 -7.58 -0.14
N VAL A 48 -1.33 -7.76 -1.15
CA VAL A 48 -1.28 -6.88 -2.33
C VAL A 48 -2.59 -6.94 -3.10
N MET A 49 -3.16 -8.14 -3.30
CA MET A 49 -4.46 -8.31 -3.95
C MET A 49 -5.57 -7.60 -3.17
N ASP A 50 -5.66 -7.82 -1.87
CA ASP A 50 -6.65 -7.20 -0.99
C ASP A 50 -6.54 -5.67 -1.03
N ALA A 51 -5.32 -5.12 -1.07
CA ALA A 51 -5.08 -3.69 -1.11
C ALA A 51 -5.42 -3.06 -2.47
N TYR A 52 -4.99 -3.72 -3.56
CA TYR A 52 -5.16 -3.23 -4.93
C TYR A 52 -6.58 -3.44 -5.48
N GLY A 53 -7.36 -4.33 -4.84
CA GLY A 53 -8.76 -4.59 -5.16
C GLY A 53 -8.94 -5.63 -6.27
N GLU A 54 -10.10 -5.60 -6.95
CA GLU A 54 -10.47 -6.54 -8.03
C GLU A 54 -9.64 -6.37 -9.33
N ARG A 55 -8.53 -5.64 -9.27
CA ARG A 55 -7.63 -5.39 -10.39
C ARG A 55 -6.65 -6.56 -10.54
N MET A 56 -6.26 -6.82 -11.78
CA MET A 56 -5.21 -7.79 -12.06
C MET A 56 -3.90 -7.34 -11.38
N LEU A 57 -3.27 -8.25 -10.65
CA LEU A 57 -1.95 -7.99 -10.08
C LEU A 57 -0.96 -7.65 -11.18
N CYS A 58 -0.28 -6.53 -11.00
CA CYS A 58 0.72 -6.02 -11.92
C CYS A 58 1.84 -5.33 -11.14
N PRO A 59 2.98 -5.01 -11.76
CA PRO A 59 4.08 -4.36 -11.05
C PRO A 59 3.73 -2.98 -10.47
N GLU A 60 2.69 -2.31 -10.98
CA GLU A 60 2.16 -1.09 -10.37
C GLU A 60 1.47 -1.37 -9.02
N ALA A 61 0.76 -2.50 -8.88
CA ALA A 61 0.16 -2.91 -7.61
C ALA A 61 1.21 -3.04 -6.50
N TYR A 62 2.31 -3.74 -6.78
CA TYR A 62 3.44 -3.89 -5.87
C TYR A 62 4.13 -2.56 -5.59
N ALA A 63 4.31 -1.70 -6.59
CA ALA A 63 4.91 -0.38 -6.41
C ALA A 63 4.06 0.53 -5.51
N SER A 64 2.74 0.55 -5.72
CA SER A 64 1.81 1.34 -4.90
C SER A 64 1.78 0.83 -3.46
N VAL A 65 1.67 -0.49 -3.26
CA VAL A 65 1.70 -1.08 -1.91
C VAL A 65 3.05 -0.83 -1.23
N PHE A 66 4.17 -1.01 -1.93
CA PHE A 66 5.50 -0.69 -1.40
C PHE A 66 5.58 0.76 -0.91
N ARG A 67 5.10 1.72 -1.72
CA ARG A 67 5.07 3.13 -1.35
C ARG A 67 4.25 3.36 -0.08
N ILE A 68 3.05 2.82 -0.01
CA ILE A 68 2.17 3.00 1.15
C ILE A 68 2.78 2.36 2.41
N LEU A 69 3.36 1.16 2.28
CA LEU A 69 4.06 0.51 3.39
C LEU A 69 5.18 1.39 3.95
N MET A 70 5.93 2.07 3.08
CA MET A 70 6.98 3.02 3.47
C MET A 70 6.45 4.25 4.20
N GLU A 71 5.20 4.66 3.98
CA GLU A 71 4.58 5.75 4.74
C GLU A 71 4.13 5.28 6.13
N ILE A 72 3.52 4.10 6.21
CA ILE A 72 2.86 3.64 7.45
C ILE A 72 3.73 2.71 8.32
N TYR A 73 4.99 2.43 7.95
CA TYR A 73 5.82 1.40 8.62
C TYR A 73 6.15 1.69 10.09
N ILE A 74 6.00 2.94 10.56
CA ILE A 74 6.18 3.33 11.97
C ILE A 74 4.88 3.35 12.76
N ALA A 75 3.72 3.20 12.11
CA ALA A 75 2.42 3.26 12.76
C ALA A 75 2.25 2.13 13.80
N GLU A 76 1.86 2.50 15.02
CA GLU A 76 1.61 1.52 16.07
C GLU A 76 0.18 0.96 16.01
N ASN A 77 -0.74 1.76 15.49
CA ASN A 77 -2.16 1.47 15.43
C ASN A 77 -2.79 2.04 14.15
N ARG A 78 -4.06 1.67 13.93
CA ARG A 78 -4.82 2.07 12.74
C ARG A 78 -4.94 3.58 12.57
N ALA A 79 -5.26 4.30 13.64
CA ALA A 79 -5.49 5.74 13.56
C ALA A 79 -4.21 6.48 13.12
N GLN A 80 -3.04 6.09 13.65
CA GLN A 80 -1.76 6.64 13.19
C GLN A 80 -1.45 6.29 11.73
N ALA A 81 -1.76 5.07 11.29
CA ALA A 81 -1.55 4.69 9.90
C ALA A 81 -2.45 5.49 8.94
N GLU A 82 -3.69 5.78 9.34
CA GLU A 82 -4.61 6.63 8.59
C GLU A 82 -4.10 8.09 8.55
N GLU A 83 -3.59 8.62 9.66
CA GLU A 83 -2.97 9.95 9.71
C GLU A 83 -1.78 10.08 8.75
N PHE A 84 -0.85 9.11 8.75
CA PHE A 84 0.27 9.13 7.79
C PHE A 84 -0.18 8.97 6.34
N LEU A 85 -1.28 8.24 6.11
CA LEU A 85 -1.82 8.06 4.77
C LEU A 85 -2.48 9.33 4.23
N ASP A 86 -3.08 10.16 5.08
CA ASP A 86 -3.69 11.42 4.66
C ASP A 86 -2.64 12.40 4.09
N ASP A 87 -1.40 12.31 4.57
CA ASP A 87 -0.25 13.10 4.11
C ASP A 87 0.47 12.47 2.90
N ILE A 88 -0.01 11.35 2.35
CA ILE A 88 0.68 10.69 1.24
C ILE A 88 0.76 11.59 0.00
N GLU A 89 1.99 11.78 -0.50
CA GLU A 89 2.22 12.56 -1.70
C GLU A 89 1.97 11.71 -2.96
N PRO A 90 1.48 12.30 -4.06
CA PRO A 90 1.43 11.62 -5.36
C PRO A 90 2.82 11.51 -6.01
N TYR A 91 2.90 11.01 -7.25
CA TYR A 91 4.15 11.14 -8.01
C TYR A 91 4.48 12.61 -8.27
N ALA A 92 5.77 12.94 -8.21
CA ALA A 92 6.25 14.31 -8.39
C ALA A 92 6.42 14.67 -9.87
N ALA A 93 6.74 13.69 -10.73
CA ALA A 93 6.98 13.95 -12.15
C ALA A 93 5.69 13.80 -12.96
N ALA A 94 5.43 14.78 -13.85
CA ALA A 94 4.28 14.75 -14.76
C ALA A 94 4.31 13.53 -15.71
N GLU A 95 5.49 13.06 -16.09
CA GLU A 95 5.66 11.84 -16.89
C GLU A 95 5.18 10.60 -16.14
N GLU A 96 5.49 10.46 -14.85
CA GLU A 96 5.04 9.35 -14.01
C GLU A 96 3.52 9.39 -13.82
N LEU A 97 2.98 10.58 -13.55
CA LEU A 97 1.54 10.79 -13.39
C LEU A 97 0.75 10.50 -14.67
N SER A 98 1.25 10.92 -15.82
CA SER A 98 0.60 10.65 -17.11
C SER A 98 0.73 9.19 -17.52
N GLY A 99 1.89 8.57 -17.25
CA GLY A 99 2.08 7.13 -17.42
C GLY A 99 1.13 6.31 -16.54
N TRP A 100 0.94 6.71 -15.28
CA TRP A 100 -0.06 6.13 -14.39
C TRP A 100 -1.48 6.27 -14.94
N LEU A 101 -1.88 7.46 -15.40
CA LEU A 101 -3.23 7.64 -15.96
C LEU A 101 -3.50 6.72 -17.15
N GLN A 102 -2.49 6.49 -17.97
CA GLN A 102 -2.59 5.65 -19.17
C GLN A 102 -2.51 4.15 -18.87
N SER A 103 -2.05 3.75 -17.68
CA SER A 103 -1.84 2.33 -17.36
C SER A 103 -3.15 1.54 -17.19
N SER A 104 -4.25 2.22 -16.87
CA SER A 104 -5.57 1.61 -16.69
C SER A 104 -6.69 2.61 -16.93
N THR A 105 -7.75 2.18 -17.63
CA THR A 105 -8.96 2.99 -17.80
C THR A 105 -9.65 3.29 -16.47
N GLN A 106 -9.47 2.44 -15.45
CA GLN A 106 -10.00 2.69 -14.10
C GLN A 106 -9.37 3.92 -13.44
N ASN A 107 -8.16 4.33 -13.88
CA ASN A 107 -7.53 5.53 -13.34
C ASN A 107 -8.25 6.83 -13.75
N LEU A 108 -9.05 6.78 -14.83
CA LEU A 108 -9.93 7.89 -15.24
C LEU A 108 -11.02 8.20 -14.23
N ASP A 109 -11.43 7.22 -13.41
CA ASP A 109 -12.43 7.45 -12.36
C ASP A 109 -11.86 8.35 -11.25
N TYR A 110 -10.60 8.16 -10.87
CA TYR A 110 -9.94 9.06 -9.91
C TYR A 110 -9.73 10.46 -10.50
N LEU A 111 -9.40 10.55 -11.79
CA LEU A 111 -9.30 11.86 -12.45
C LEU A 111 -10.66 12.56 -12.49
N THR A 112 -11.73 11.83 -12.78
CA THR A 112 -13.10 12.35 -12.74
C THR A 112 -13.48 12.83 -11.34
N ARG A 113 -13.10 12.09 -10.28
CA ARG A 113 -13.29 12.50 -8.88
C ARG A 113 -12.51 13.76 -8.55
N ALA A 114 -11.22 13.80 -8.90
CA ALA A 114 -10.37 14.96 -8.69
C ALA A 114 -10.95 16.21 -9.38
N LEU A 115 -11.32 16.13 -10.67
CA LEU A 115 -11.89 17.26 -11.41
C LEU A 115 -13.21 17.80 -10.83
N ARG A 116 -13.94 17.02 -10.03
CA ARG A 116 -15.14 17.49 -9.31
C ARG A 116 -14.81 18.29 -8.05
N GLU A 117 -13.65 18.08 -7.45
CA GLU A 117 -13.12 18.92 -6.38
C GLU A 117 -12.67 20.26 -7.00
N ARG A 118 -13.42 21.35 -6.76
CA ARG A 118 -13.34 22.61 -7.53
C ARG A 118 -12.10 23.49 -7.24
N HIS A 119 -10.92 22.90 -7.02
CA HIS A 119 -9.76 23.60 -6.48
C HIS A 119 -8.44 23.42 -7.24
N HIS A 120 -8.47 22.87 -8.46
CA HIS A 120 -7.24 22.68 -9.26
C HIS A 120 -6.93 23.91 -10.10
N ARG A 121 -5.67 24.35 -10.08
CA ARG A 121 -5.17 25.45 -10.93
C ARG A 121 -4.98 25.02 -12.37
N ASP A 122 -4.56 23.77 -12.58
CA ASP A 122 -4.31 23.20 -13.90
C ASP A 122 -4.50 21.68 -13.94
N GLY A 123 -4.28 21.08 -15.11
CA GLY A 123 -4.41 19.65 -15.33
C GLY A 123 -3.36 18.81 -14.59
N ALA A 124 -2.18 19.36 -14.29
CA ALA A 124 -1.15 18.64 -13.56
C ALA A 124 -1.53 18.50 -12.08
N GLU A 125 -2.08 19.55 -11.47
CA GLU A 125 -2.61 19.51 -10.11
C GLU A 125 -3.81 18.57 -9.97
N ALA A 126 -4.74 18.60 -10.95
CA ALA A 126 -5.86 17.66 -10.99
C ALA A 126 -5.38 16.21 -11.11
N LEU A 127 -4.34 15.96 -11.90
CA LEU A 127 -3.77 14.63 -12.09
C LEU A 127 -3.00 14.14 -10.85
N ALA A 128 -2.23 15.02 -10.22
CA ALA A 128 -1.57 14.74 -8.94
C ALA A 128 -2.61 14.39 -7.88
N ARG A 129 -3.71 15.14 -7.79
CA ARG A 129 -4.81 14.85 -6.88
C ARG A 129 -5.47 13.50 -7.19
N ALA A 130 -5.71 13.19 -8.46
CA ALA A 130 -6.25 11.90 -8.86
C ALA A 130 -5.37 10.74 -8.39
N HIS A 131 -4.06 10.85 -8.58
CA HIS A 131 -3.11 9.84 -8.12
C HIS A 131 -3.09 9.75 -6.58
N GLN A 132 -3.18 10.87 -5.87
CA GLN A 132 -3.28 10.87 -4.41
C GLN A 132 -4.54 10.12 -3.94
N LEU A 133 -5.70 10.38 -4.55
CA LEU A 133 -6.94 9.66 -4.23
C LEU A 133 -6.80 8.15 -4.43
N PHE A 134 -6.11 7.74 -5.48
CA PHE A 134 -5.78 6.34 -5.75
C PHE A 134 -4.90 5.73 -4.66
N LEU A 135 -3.83 6.42 -4.25
CA LEU A 135 -2.95 5.96 -3.18
C LEU A 135 -3.68 5.86 -1.83
N ILE A 136 -4.52 6.85 -1.50
CA ILE A 136 -5.35 6.83 -0.28
C ILE A 136 -6.29 5.62 -0.29
N GLU A 137 -6.95 5.32 -1.41
CA GLU A 137 -7.87 4.19 -1.50
C GLU A 137 -7.14 2.85 -1.31
N ILE A 138 -6.00 2.65 -1.99
CA ILE A 138 -5.17 1.45 -1.79
C ILE A 138 -4.69 1.38 -0.34
N GLY A 139 -4.30 2.50 0.25
CA GLY A 139 -3.78 2.54 1.61
C GLY A 139 -4.83 2.20 2.65
N GLN A 140 -6.07 2.67 2.48
CA GLN A 140 -7.19 2.32 3.33
C GLN A 140 -7.48 0.81 3.26
N ASN A 141 -7.47 0.24 2.05
CA ASN A 141 -7.64 -1.20 1.85
C ASN A 141 -6.51 -2.01 2.51
N LEU A 142 -5.27 -1.55 2.36
CA LEU A 142 -4.09 -2.18 2.95
C LEU A 142 -4.15 -2.15 4.48
N ILE A 143 -4.46 -1.00 5.08
CA ILE A 143 -4.61 -0.83 6.53
C ILE A 143 -5.71 -1.75 7.06
N GLU A 144 -6.84 -1.86 6.36
CA GLU A 144 -7.91 -2.79 6.74
C GLU A 144 -7.44 -4.25 6.65
N ALA A 145 -6.79 -4.64 5.56
CA ALA A 145 -6.30 -6.00 5.38
C ALA A 145 -5.26 -6.40 6.45
N LEU A 146 -4.28 -5.54 6.73
CA LEU A 146 -3.33 -5.71 7.83
C LEU A 146 -4.05 -5.80 9.19
N SER A 147 -5.03 -4.93 9.44
CA SER A 147 -5.82 -4.94 10.67
C SER A 147 -6.61 -6.25 10.83
N ARG A 148 -7.13 -6.83 9.74
CA ARG A 148 -7.77 -8.16 9.76
C ARG A 148 -6.77 -9.24 10.12
N MET A 149 -5.55 -9.20 9.58
CA MET A 149 -4.51 -10.19 9.88
C MET A 149 -4.11 -10.17 11.36
N ILE A 150 -3.90 -8.98 11.94
CA ILE A 150 -3.57 -8.82 13.36
C ILE A 150 -4.70 -9.38 14.24
N ARG A 151 -5.97 -9.08 13.91
CA ARG A 151 -7.13 -9.61 14.64
C ARG A 151 -7.21 -11.14 14.58
N LYS A 152 -6.96 -11.73 13.41
CA LYS A 152 -6.94 -13.20 13.24
C LYS A 152 -5.83 -13.85 14.09
N ALA A 153 -4.63 -13.27 14.09
CA ALA A 153 -3.52 -13.76 14.90
C ALA A 153 -3.83 -13.72 16.40
N HIS A 154 -4.37 -12.61 16.91
CA HIS A 154 -4.76 -12.48 18.32
C HIS A 154 -5.94 -13.38 18.71
N GLY A 155 -6.91 -13.59 17.80
CA GLY A 155 -8.03 -14.51 18.01
C GLY A 155 -7.59 -15.97 18.10
N ALA A 156 -6.64 -16.38 17.25
CA ALA A 156 -6.08 -17.73 17.27
C ALA A 156 -5.30 -18.01 18.57
N VAL A 157 -4.52 -17.04 19.07
CA VAL A 157 -3.80 -17.18 20.36
C VAL A 157 -4.76 -17.37 21.53
N ARG A 158 -5.93 -16.70 21.52
CA ARG A 158 -6.93 -16.87 22.58
C ARG A 158 -7.64 -18.22 22.56
N ALA A 159 -7.80 -18.84 21.40
CA ALA A 159 -8.47 -20.13 21.26
C ALA A 159 -7.58 -21.33 21.66
N VAL A 160 -6.26 -21.19 21.60
CA VAL A 160 -5.29 -22.25 21.96
C VAL A 160 -4.99 -22.27 23.47
N SER A 161 -5.27 -21.17 24.18
CA SER A 161 -5.03 -21.04 25.62
C SER A 161 -6.25 -21.40 26.50
N CYS A 162 -7.31 -21.96 25.92
CA CYS A 162 -8.50 -22.47 26.61
C CYS A 162 -8.57 -23.99 26.51
#